data_AF-A0A1V2YKM0-F1
#
_entry.id   AF-A0A1V2YKM0-F1
#
_cell.length_a   1.000
_cell.length_b   1.000
_cell.length_c   1.000
_cell.angle_alpha   90.00
_cell.angle_beta   90.00
_cell.angle_gamma   90.00
#
_symmetry.space_group_name_H-M   'P 1'
#
loop_
_entity.id
_entity.type
_entity.pdbx_description
1 polymer ?
#
loop_
_entity_poly.entity_id
_entity_poly.type
_entity_poly.pdbx_seq_one_letter_code
_entity_poly.pdbx_strand_id
1 'polypeptide(L)'
;MDEKSKLPELDTRLAKIIELLHQIEGITLNQQQVLCADFIEQGDLSIVEEMADNKENIMTEVEQTEEAFEVLYNEAKVDINSKSYIAKLQENISEVLRLKDSIIRLEKANMELMTKDLRVKLGKFTIPKPAQEVVNMYKRTTRVQPL
;
A
#
# COMPACT_ATOMS: atom_id res chain seq x y z
N MET A 1 28.89 36.13 8.40
CA MET A 1 28.04 34.97 8.69
C MET A 1 28.42 33.94 7.67
N ASP A 2 29.02 32.83 8.09
CA ASP A 2 29.27 31.70 7.19
C ASP A 2 27.90 31.11 6.83
N GLU A 3 27.38 31.45 5.64
CA GLU A 3 26.34 30.67 5.00
C GLU A 3 26.93 29.29 4.70
N LYS A 4 26.81 28.37 5.66
CA LYS A 4 27.01 26.96 5.38
C LYS A 4 26.06 26.61 4.24
N SER A 5 26.64 26.17 3.12
CA SER A 5 25.90 25.73 1.94
C SER A 5 24.72 24.86 2.35
N LYS A 6 23.52 25.20 1.86
CA LYS A 6 22.27 24.44 2.12
C LYS A 6 22.19 23.15 1.30
N LEU A 7 23.12 22.96 0.35
CA LEU A 7 23.15 21.82 -0.58
C LEU A 7 23.37 20.45 0.10
N PRO A 8 24.22 20.29 1.13
CA PRO A 8 24.35 19.02 1.85
C PRO A 8 23.07 18.65 2.61
N GLU A 9 22.35 19.64 3.13
CA GLU A 9 21.07 19.40 3.81
C GLU A 9 20.00 18.97 2.80
N LEU A 10 19.97 19.57 1.60
CA LEU A 10 19.12 19.12 0.48
C LEU A 10 19.36 17.65 0.13
N ASP A 11 20.62 17.27 -0.03
CA ASP A 11 21.01 15.89 -0.33
C ASP A 11 20.56 14.93 0.78
N THR A 12 20.68 15.35 2.04
CA THR A 12 20.30 14.55 3.21
C THR A 12 18.79 14.32 3.25
N ARG A 13 17.99 15.37 3.00
CA ARG A 13 16.52 15.29 2.94
C ARG A 13 16.06 14.35 1.83
N LEU A 14 16.66 14.47 0.65
CA LEU A 14 16.30 13.64 -0.50
C LEU A 14 16.68 12.17 -0.29
N ALA A 15 17.86 11.90 0.29
CA ALA A 15 18.26 10.55 0.68
C ALA A 15 17.28 9.95 1.71
N LYS A 16 16.82 10.75 2.67
CA LYS A 16 15.83 10.32 3.67
C LYS A 16 14.48 9.99 3.02
N ILE A 17 14.01 10.79 2.07
CA ILE A 17 12.77 10.49 1.31
C ILE A 17 12.90 9.14 0.60
N ILE A 18 14.02 8.90 -0.10
CA ILE A 18 14.29 7.64 -0.80
C ILE A 18 14.30 6.45 0.18
N GLU A 19 14.97 6.59 1.32
CA GLU A 19 15.01 5.57 2.37
C GLU A 19 13.60 5.21 2.87
N LEU A 20 12.79 6.22 3.21
CA LEU A 20 11.43 6.02 3.70
C LEU A 20 10.54 5.35 2.63
N LEU A 21 10.65 5.76 1.37
CA LEU A 21 9.91 5.15 0.26
C LEU A 21 10.32 3.68 0.05
N HIS A 22 11.59 3.33 0.20
CA HIS A 22 12.01 1.93 0.17
C HIS A 22 11.42 1.11 1.32
N GLN A 23 11.30 1.69 2.52
CA GLN A 23 10.63 1.03 3.64
C GLN A 23 9.16 0.77 3.33
N ILE A 24 8.44 1.76 2.78
CA ILE A 24 7.05 1.59 2.35
C ILE A 24 6.95 0.50 1.29
N GLU A 25 7.78 0.54 0.23
CA GLU A 25 7.78 -0.48 -0.83
C GLU A 25 8.00 -1.89 -0.26
N GLY A 26 8.95 -2.04 0.68
CA GLY A 26 9.20 -3.30 1.38
C GLY A 26 7.99 -3.79 2.18
N ILE A 27 7.32 -2.91 2.93
CA ILE A 27 6.10 -3.26 3.67
C ILE A 27 4.97 -3.65 2.71
N THR A 28 4.77 -2.90 1.62
CA THR A 28 3.73 -3.20 0.64
C THR A 28 3.97 -4.54 -0.07
N LEU A 29 5.24 -4.89 -0.36
CA LEU A 29 5.62 -6.21 -0.88
C LEU A 29 5.34 -7.32 0.15
N ASN A 30 5.65 -7.11 1.42
CA ASN A 30 5.38 -8.08 2.47
C ASN A 30 3.87 -8.30 2.65
N GLN A 31 3.06 -7.23 2.60
CA GLN A 31 1.60 -7.35 2.59
C GLN A 31 1.10 -8.18 1.41
N GLN A 32 1.67 -7.99 0.22
CA GLN A 32 1.31 -8.80 -0.96
C GLN A 32 1.59 -10.28 -0.72
N GLN A 33 2.71 -10.62 -0.08
CA GLN A 33 3.06 -12.01 0.24
C GLN A 33 2.06 -12.63 1.21
N VAL A 34 1.65 -11.90 2.25
CA VAL A 34 0.62 -12.34 3.19
C VAL A 34 -0.72 -12.56 2.48
N LEU A 35 -1.13 -11.62 1.61
CA LEU A 35 -2.39 -11.71 0.86
C LEU A 35 -2.39 -12.82 -0.20
N CYS A 36 -1.23 -13.23 -0.71
CA CYS A 36 -1.10 -14.33 -1.65
C CYS A 36 -1.05 -15.72 -0.97
N ALA A 37 -1.01 -15.80 0.37
CA ALA A 37 -0.98 -17.07 1.07
C ALA A 37 -2.29 -17.87 0.84
N ASP A 38 -2.17 -19.18 0.59
CA ASP A 38 -3.30 -20.05 0.20
C ASP A 38 -4.43 -20.11 1.25
N PHE A 39 -4.13 -19.74 2.51
CA PHE A 39 -5.10 -19.62 3.60
C PHE A 39 -4.80 -18.35 4.41
N ILE A 40 -5.67 -17.33 4.29
CA ILE A 40 -5.66 -16.16 5.17
C ILE A 40 -6.44 -16.50 6.44
N GLU A 41 -5.71 -16.74 7.54
CA GLU A 41 -6.26 -16.87 8.89
C GLU A 41 -6.65 -15.51 9.47
N GLN A 42 -7.40 -15.48 10.58
CA GLN A 42 -7.75 -14.20 11.24
C GLN A 42 -6.50 -13.43 11.72
N GLY A 43 -5.42 -14.12 12.07
CA GLY A 43 -4.14 -13.49 12.45
C GLY A 43 -3.47 -12.75 11.29
N ASP A 44 -3.63 -13.24 10.06
CA ASP A 44 -3.00 -12.63 8.87
C ASP A 44 -3.63 -11.28 8.52
N LEU A 45 -4.93 -11.10 8.78
CA LEU A 45 -5.59 -9.80 8.60
C LEU A 45 -5.10 -8.76 9.61
N SER A 46 -4.90 -9.17 10.87
CA SER A 46 -4.32 -8.29 11.90
C SER A 46 -2.92 -7.83 11.51
N ILE A 47 -2.11 -8.72 10.93
CA ILE A 47 -0.75 -8.37 10.46
C ILE A 47 -0.83 -7.38 9.29
N VAL A 48 -1.77 -7.55 8.35
CA VAL A 48 -1.95 -6.62 7.24
C VAL A 48 -2.40 -5.24 7.73
N GLU A 49 -3.26 -5.18 8.76
CA GLU A 49 -3.67 -3.94 9.44
C GLU A 49 -2.49 -3.25 10.13
N GLU A 50 -1.67 -3.96 10.91
CA GLU A 50 -0.46 -3.40 11.53
C GLU A 50 0.53 -2.85 10.49
N MET A 51 0.68 -3.56 9.35
CA MET A 51 1.49 -3.08 8.23
C MET A 51 0.91 -1.81 7.59
N ALA A 52 -0.43 -1.68 7.54
CA ALA A 52 -1.08 -0.48 7.01
C ALA A 52 -0.85 0.73 7.93
N ASP A 53 -1.02 0.56 9.24
CA ASP A 53 -0.77 1.60 10.24
C ASP A 53 0.70 2.06 10.20
N ASN A 54 1.64 1.13 10.07
CA ASN A 54 3.06 1.46 9.98
C ASN A 54 3.35 2.27 8.70
N LYS A 55 2.80 1.88 7.54
CA LYS A 55 2.94 2.65 6.31
C LYS A 55 2.35 4.06 6.43
N GLU A 56 1.22 4.24 7.11
CA GLU A 56 0.60 5.55 7.29
C GLU A 56 1.52 6.49 8.10
N ASN A 57 2.15 5.98 9.15
CA ASN A 57 3.14 6.73 9.93
C ASN A 57 4.36 7.13 9.07
N ILE A 58 4.90 6.18 8.29
CA ILE A 58 6.05 6.45 7.41
C ILE A 58 5.65 7.43 6.28
N MET A 59 4.44 7.32 5.74
CA MET A 59 3.92 8.22 4.71
C MET A 59 3.82 9.65 5.23
N THR A 60 3.37 9.82 6.47
CA THR A 60 3.36 11.12 7.16
C THR A 60 4.77 11.71 7.26
N GLU A 61 5.78 10.88 7.60
CA GLU A 61 7.19 11.31 7.65
C GLU A 61 7.73 11.68 6.26
N VAL A 62 7.34 10.96 5.21
CA VAL A 62 7.67 11.29 3.81
C VAL A 62 7.11 12.67 3.45
N GLU A 63 5.83 12.92 3.70
CA GLU A 63 5.18 14.20 3.37
C GLU A 63 5.86 15.38 4.07
N GLN A 64 6.16 15.24 5.38
CA GLN A 64 6.87 16.26 6.14
C GLN A 64 8.28 16.50 5.60
N THR A 65 8.98 15.44 5.20
CA THR A 65 10.34 15.55 4.66
C THR A 65 10.35 16.16 3.26
N GLU A 66 9.34 15.85 2.44
CA GLU A 66 9.13 16.45 1.11
C GLU A 66 8.82 17.93 1.19
N GLU A 67 7.94 18.34 2.09
CA GLU A 67 7.64 19.77 2.34
C GLU A 67 8.91 20.51 2.77
N ALA A 68 9.68 19.95 3.72
CA ALA A 68 10.94 20.53 4.15
C ALA A 68 11.98 20.60 3.01
N PHE A 69 12.06 19.58 2.17
CA PHE A 69 12.91 19.57 0.98
C PHE A 69 12.49 20.66 -0.01
N GLU A 70 11.20 20.82 -0.29
CA GLU A 70 10.68 21.82 -1.22
C GLU A 70 10.99 23.24 -0.76
N VAL A 71 10.78 23.53 0.53
CA VAL A 71 11.13 24.83 1.12
C VAL A 71 12.64 25.09 0.94
N LEU A 72 13.47 24.14 1.34
CA LEU A 72 14.93 24.28 1.26
C LEU A 72 15.43 24.41 -0.19
N TYR A 73 14.82 23.69 -1.12
CA TYR A 73 15.14 23.76 -2.53
C TYR A 73 14.78 25.13 -3.09
N ASN A 74 13.61 25.67 -2.75
CA ASN A 74 13.20 26.99 -3.20
C ASN A 74 14.12 28.10 -2.70
N GLU A 75 14.69 27.96 -1.50
CA GLU A 75 15.68 28.89 -0.97
C GLU A 75 17.05 28.74 -1.65
N ALA A 76 17.50 27.51 -1.92
CA ALA A 76 18.85 27.24 -2.41
C ALA A 76 18.97 27.17 -3.95
N LYS A 77 17.86 27.10 -4.71
CA LYS A 77 17.88 26.89 -6.17
C LYS A 77 18.64 27.95 -6.95
N VAL A 78 18.75 29.16 -6.42
CA VAL A 78 19.53 30.25 -7.03
C VAL A 78 21.05 29.99 -6.96
N ASP A 79 21.48 29.22 -5.97
CA ASP A 79 22.89 28.87 -5.74
C ASP A 79 23.28 27.57 -6.46
N ILE A 80 22.31 26.83 -7.02
CA ILE A 80 22.54 25.61 -7.78
C ILE A 80 23.00 25.97 -9.20
N ASN A 81 24.31 26.07 -9.38
CA ASN A 81 24.93 26.41 -10.66
C ASN A 81 25.77 25.26 -11.26
N SER A 82 26.04 24.22 -10.46
CA SER A 82 26.82 23.07 -10.91
C SER A 82 25.98 22.08 -11.73
N LYS A 83 26.37 21.86 -12.98
CA LYS A 83 25.72 20.86 -13.86
C LYS A 83 25.74 19.45 -13.28
N SER A 84 26.82 19.05 -12.62
CA SER A 84 26.91 17.72 -12.00
C SER A 84 25.96 17.57 -10.82
N TYR A 85 25.79 18.64 -10.02
CA TYR A 85 24.83 18.65 -8.93
C TYR A 85 23.39 18.61 -9.43
N ILE A 86 23.07 19.38 -10.47
CA ILE A 86 21.75 19.33 -11.13
C ILE A 86 21.44 17.93 -11.64
N ALA A 87 22.40 17.27 -12.30
CA ALA A 87 22.22 15.91 -12.79
C ALA A 87 21.95 14.91 -11.64
N LYS A 88 22.72 14.99 -10.55
CA LYS A 88 22.50 14.17 -9.35
C LYS A 88 21.12 14.40 -8.74
N LEU A 89 20.70 15.66 -8.65
CA LEU A 89 19.37 16.03 -8.13
C LEU A 89 18.26 15.43 -8.99
N GLN A 90 18.39 15.52 -10.31
CA GLN A 90 17.45 14.92 -11.27
C GLN A 90 17.39 13.40 -11.16
N GLU A 91 18.52 12.73 -10.99
CA GLU A 91 18.60 11.28 -10.79
C GLU A 91 17.84 10.87 -9.52
N ASN A 92 18.14 11.51 -8.39
CA ASN A 92 17.47 11.23 -7.12
C ASN A 92 15.96 11.51 -7.18
N ILE A 93 15.53 12.61 -7.80
CA ILE A 93 14.10 12.90 -7.99
C ILE A 93 13.44 11.82 -8.88
N SER A 94 14.13 11.39 -9.93
CA SER A 94 13.63 10.31 -10.80
C SER A 94 13.48 9.00 -10.04
N GLU A 95 14.39 8.70 -9.12
CA GLU A 95 14.29 7.56 -8.22
C GLU A 95 13.08 7.67 -7.28
N VAL A 96 12.87 8.83 -6.65
CA VAL A 96 11.68 9.10 -5.81
C VAL A 96 10.39 8.84 -6.60
N LEU A 97 10.28 9.39 -7.81
CA LEU A 97 9.10 9.20 -8.66
C LEU A 97 8.90 7.72 -9.04
N ARG A 98 9.99 7.02 -9.40
CA ARG A 98 9.97 5.59 -9.72
C ARG A 98 9.47 4.76 -8.53
N LEU A 99 9.92 5.08 -7.32
CA LEU A 99 9.50 4.39 -6.09
C LEU A 99 8.03 4.63 -5.77
N LYS A 100 7.56 5.89 -5.85
CA LYS A 100 6.14 6.22 -5.68
C LYS A 100 5.26 5.46 -6.66
N ASP A 101 5.64 5.42 -7.94
CA ASP A 101 4.94 4.65 -8.96
C ASP A 101 4.94 3.14 -8.67
N SER A 102 6.05 2.61 -8.16
CA SER A 102 6.16 1.20 -7.75
C SER A 102 5.19 0.87 -6.62
N ILE A 103 5.20 1.67 -5.55
CA ILE A 103 4.31 1.53 -4.40
C ILE A 103 2.85 1.60 -4.87
N ILE A 104 2.47 2.59 -5.68
CA ILE A 104 1.09 2.73 -6.19
C ILE A 104 0.64 1.48 -6.96
N ARG A 105 1.51 0.89 -7.77
CA ARG A 105 1.19 -0.36 -8.50
C ARG A 105 1.00 -1.53 -7.53
N LEU A 106 1.85 -1.65 -6.53
CA LEU A 106 1.77 -2.71 -5.52
C LEU A 106 0.50 -2.57 -4.65
N GLU A 107 0.16 -1.36 -4.21
CA GLU A 107 -1.08 -1.10 -3.46
C GLU A 107 -2.32 -1.48 -4.27
N LYS A 108 -2.36 -1.14 -5.56
CA LYS A 108 -3.46 -1.55 -6.45
C LYS A 108 -3.57 -3.07 -6.55
N ALA A 109 -2.44 -3.77 -6.73
CA ALA A 109 -2.42 -5.22 -6.76
C ALA A 109 -2.93 -5.83 -5.43
N ASN A 110 -2.49 -5.30 -4.29
CA ASN A 110 -2.93 -5.74 -2.97
C ASN A 110 -4.45 -5.55 -2.77
N MET A 111 -4.98 -4.40 -3.20
CA MET A 111 -6.42 -4.12 -3.15
C MET A 111 -7.24 -5.10 -4.01
N GLU A 112 -6.74 -5.46 -5.20
CA GLU A 112 -7.36 -6.46 -6.06
C GLU A 112 -7.40 -7.85 -5.39
N LEU A 113 -6.31 -8.27 -4.74
CA LEU A 113 -6.24 -9.52 -3.98
C LEU A 113 -7.25 -9.53 -2.82
N MET A 114 -7.27 -8.49 -1.99
CA MET A 114 -8.24 -8.37 -0.89
C MET A 114 -9.68 -8.42 -1.39
N THR A 115 -9.98 -7.71 -2.48
CA THR A 115 -11.34 -7.68 -3.07
C THR A 115 -11.76 -9.06 -3.57
N LYS A 116 -10.84 -9.81 -4.20
CA LYS A 116 -11.08 -11.18 -4.66
C LYS A 116 -11.39 -12.09 -3.47
N ASP A 117 -10.62 -12.01 -2.40
CA ASP A 117 -10.81 -12.85 -1.21
C ASP A 117 -12.09 -12.54 -0.46
N LEU A 118 -12.44 -11.26 -0.33
CA LEU A 118 -13.75 -10.84 0.22
C LEU A 118 -14.90 -11.44 -0.59
N ARG A 119 -14.81 -11.41 -1.93
CA ARG A 119 -15.84 -12.00 -2.80
C ARG A 119 -15.94 -13.51 -2.62
N VAL A 120 -14.83 -14.23 -2.45
CA VAL A 120 -14.83 -15.67 -2.19
C VAL A 120 -15.45 -15.99 -0.82
N LYS A 121 -15.09 -15.23 0.23
CA LYS A 121 -15.62 -15.42 1.59
C LYS A 121 -17.12 -15.08 1.67
N LEU A 122 -17.57 -14.00 1.04
CA LEU A 122 -18.99 -13.59 1.00
C LEU A 122 -19.83 -14.45 0.05
N GLY A 123 -19.27 -14.91 -1.07
CA GLY A 123 -19.94 -15.79 -2.03
C GLY A 123 -20.20 -17.20 -1.49
N LYS A 124 -19.48 -17.62 -0.44
CA LYS A 124 -19.74 -18.86 0.32
C LYS A 124 -20.84 -18.73 1.37
N PHE A 125 -21.44 -17.54 1.54
CA PHE A 125 -22.61 -17.38 2.41
C PHE A 125 -23.85 -17.94 1.70
N THR A 126 -23.99 -19.27 1.67
CA THR A 126 -25.27 -19.91 1.37
C THR A 126 -26.26 -19.45 2.42
N ILE A 127 -27.18 -18.56 2.05
CA ILE A 127 -28.36 -18.25 2.86
C ILE A 127 -29.00 -19.60 3.18
N PRO A 128 -29.11 -20.00 4.46
CA PRO A 128 -29.83 -21.21 4.81
C PRO A 128 -31.23 -21.09 4.22
N LYS A 129 -31.60 -22.00 3.32
CA LYS A 129 -32.96 -22.02 2.77
C LYS A 129 -33.92 -22.00 3.96
N PRO A 130 -34.91 -21.08 3.99
CA PRO A 130 -35.83 -20.98 5.11
C PRO A 130 -36.44 -22.37 5.37
N ALA A 131 -36.64 -22.74 6.64
CA ALA A 131 -37.15 -24.07 7.00
C ALA A 131 -38.45 -24.45 6.24
N GLN A 132 -39.27 -23.46 5.85
CA GLN A 132 -40.42 -23.62 4.97
C GLN A 132 -40.09 -24.29 3.61
N GLU A 133 -38.97 -23.94 2.96
CA GLU A 133 -38.56 -24.54 1.68
C GLU A 133 -38.13 -26.00 1.85
N VAL A 134 -37.44 -26.33 2.94
CA VAL A 134 -37.04 -27.70 3.26
C VAL A 134 -38.26 -28.57 3.57
N VAL A 135 -39.22 -28.05 4.35
CA VAL A 135 -40.49 -28.73 4.65
C VAL A 135 -41.34 -28.93 3.39
N ASN A 136 -41.35 -27.95 2.46
CA ASN A 136 -42.08 -28.06 1.20
C ASN A 136 -41.43 -29.07 0.23
N MET A 137 -40.10 -29.21 0.23
CA MET A 137 -39.42 -30.28 -0.52
C MET A 137 -39.79 -31.66 0.01
N TYR A 138 -39.81 -31.87 1.34
CA TYR A 138 -40.21 -33.14 1.95
C TYR A 138 -41.69 -33.48 1.68
N LYS A 139 -42.60 -32.50 1.74
CA LYS A 139 -44.03 -32.68 1.41
C LYS A 139 -44.28 -33.01 -0.07
N ARG A 140 -43.39 -32.58 -0.98
CA ARG A 140 -43.45 -32.95 -2.40
C ARG A 140 -42.97 -34.38 -2.64
N THR A 141 -41.97 -34.87 -1.91
CA THR A 141 -41.46 -36.23 -2.05
C THR A 141 -42.37 -37.29 -1.40
N THR A 142 -43.14 -36.94 -0.36
CA THR A 142 -44.12 -37.86 0.26
C THR A 142 -45.46 -37.94 -0.47
N ARG A 143 -45.71 -37.13 -1.50
CA ARG A 143 -46.95 -37.16 -2.30
C ARG A 143 -46.86 -38.02 -3.56
N VAL A 144 -45.85 -38.88 -3.69
CA VAL A 144 -45.80 -39.90 -4.74
C VAL A 144 -45.88 -41.29 -4.10
N GLN A 145 -47.11 -41.66 -3.72
CA GLN A 145 -47.71 -43.00 -3.80
C GLN A 145 -49.11 -42.87 -3.18
N PRO A 146 -50.17 -43.40 -3.83
CA PRO A 146 -50.31 -44.85 -3.84
C PRO A 146 -50.83 -45.45 -5.16
N LEU A 147 -50.49 -46.75 -5.31
CA LEU A 147 -51.15 -47.83 -6.07
C LEU A 147 -51.60 -47.55 -7.51
#